data_AF-A0A2I0QFX5-F1
#
_entry.id   AF-A0A2I0QFX5-F1
#
_cell.length_a   1.000
_cell.length_b   1.000
_cell.length_c   1.000
_cell.angle_alpha   90.00
_cell.angle_beta   90.00
_cell.angle_gamma   90.00
#
_symmetry.space_group_name_H-M   'P 1'
#
loop_
_entity.id
_entity.type
_entity.pdbx_description
1 polymer ?
#
loop_
_entity_poly.entity_id
_entity_poly.type
_entity_poly.pdbx_seq_one_letter_code
_entity_poly.pdbx_strand_id
1 'polypeptide(L)'
;MAKAFGKKDKWKLKKKYKIILPEKFGSKEMGLVLSSDPGNLINRKIKYSIRDITQDKQKQHVNVTFKICEVKGDRALTVFDTLKVDRKYLMSRIVPGHTVIDQPFILKLKDADMRVAVNVLTAYKIHTSQKGDM
;
A
#
# COMPACT_ATOMS: atom_id res chain seq x y z
N MET A 1 -52.55 -14.42 10.50
CA MET A 1 -51.54 -14.26 9.45
C MET A 1 -50.25 -13.75 10.07
N ALA A 2 -49.21 -14.57 10.12
CA ALA A 2 -47.92 -14.16 10.68
C ALA A 2 -47.29 -13.09 9.77
N LYS A 3 -47.01 -11.90 10.32
CA LYS A 3 -46.25 -10.86 9.62
C LYS A 3 -44.88 -11.44 9.26
N ALA A 4 -44.57 -11.52 7.97
CA ALA A 4 -43.23 -11.83 7.51
C ALA A 4 -42.26 -10.84 8.17
N PHE A 5 -41.36 -11.34 9.03
CA PHE A 5 -40.27 -10.53 9.56
C PHE A 5 -39.47 -9.99 8.38
N GLY A 6 -39.66 -8.71 8.06
CA GLY A 6 -38.91 -8.03 7.02
C GLY A 6 -37.42 -8.26 7.25
N LYS A 7 -36.72 -8.72 6.21
CA LYS A 7 -35.27 -8.96 6.21
C LYS A 7 -34.57 -7.84 6.99
N LYS A 8 -33.99 -8.17 8.16
CA LYS A 8 -33.18 -7.22 8.93
C LYS A 8 -32.10 -6.63 8.01
N ASP A 9 -32.02 -5.30 7.96
CA ASP A 9 -31.02 -4.59 7.18
C ASP A 9 -29.61 -5.02 7.59
N LYS A 10 -28.96 -5.81 6.74
CA LYS A 10 -27.60 -6.34 6.96
C LYS A 10 -26.56 -5.23 7.16
N TRP A 11 -26.85 -4.00 6.72
CA TRP A 11 -25.97 -2.85 6.89
C TRP A 11 -25.94 -2.32 8.33
N LYS A 12 -27.08 -2.34 9.03
CA LYS A 12 -27.20 -1.83 10.41
C LYS A 12 -26.45 -2.70 11.43
N LEU A 13 -26.12 -3.94 11.06
CA LEU A 13 -25.37 -4.89 11.88
C LEU A 13 -23.85 -4.70 11.80
N LYS A 14 -23.35 -3.90 10.85
CA LYS A 14 -21.90 -3.71 10.66
C LYS A 14 -21.33 -2.75 11.70
N LYS A 15 -20.23 -3.16 12.32
CA LYS A 15 -19.42 -2.31 13.20
C LYS A 15 -18.38 -1.53 12.38
N LYS A 16 -18.04 -0.34 12.87
CA LYS A 16 -17.01 0.52 12.29
C LYS A 16 -15.69 0.25 13.02
N TYR A 17 -14.64 -0.03 12.26
CA TYR A 17 -13.30 -0.27 12.76
C TYR A 17 -12.36 0.82 12.25
N LYS A 18 -11.58 1.38 13.15
CA LYS A 18 -10.53 2.36 12.83
C LYS A 18 -9.26 1.61 12.44
N ILE A 19 -8.69 1.95 11.29
CA ILE A 19 -7.41 1.35 10.88
C ILE A 19 -6.29 2.15 11.52
N ILE A 20 -5.38 1.46 12.19
CA ILE A 20 -4.22 2.07 12.81
C ILE A 20 -2.99 1.64 12.03
N LEU A 21 -2.21 2.64 11.61
CA LEU A 21 -0.92 2.40 10.96
C LEU A 21 0.11 1.80 11.94
N PRO A 22 1.12 1.08 11.43
CA PRO A 22 2.22 0.61 12.26
C PRO A 22 2.94 1.78 12.96
N GLU A 23 3.57 1.51 14.11
CA GLU A 23 4.29 2.53 14.90
C GLU A 23 5.35 3.28 14.10
N LYS A 24 6.00 2.60 13.14
CA LYS A 24 7.00 3.19 12.23
C LYS A 24 6.46 4.36 11.40
N PHE A 25 5.14 4.50 11.26
CA PHE A 25 4.46 5.57 10.53
C PHE A 25 3.72 6.55 11.46
N GLY A 26 4.02 6.53 12.76
CA GLY A 26 3.46 7.47 13.74
C GLY A 26 2.07 7.09 14.27
N SER A 27 1.66 5.82 14.17
CA SER A 27 0.40 5.27 14.72
C SER A 27 -0.86 6.05 14.36
N LYS A 28 -0.88 6.67 13.18
CA LYS A 28 -1.98 7.50 12.71
C LYS A 28 -3.23 6.65 12.42
N GLU A 29 -4.39 7.14 12.83
CA GLU A 29 -5.68 6.54 12.47
C GLU A 29 -6.02 6.87 11.01
N MET A 30 -6.06 5.86 10.14
CA MET A 30 -6.35 6.03 8.71
C MET A 30 -7.72 5.46 8.35
N GLY A 31 -8.74 6.31 8.29
CA GLY A 31 -10.05 5.92 7.78
C GLY A 31 -10.79 4.85 8.60
N LEU A 32 -11.92 4.40 8.06
CA LEU A 32 -12.87 3.51 8.73
C LEU A 32 -13.25 2.35 7.82
N VAL A 33 -13.26 1.13 8.36
CA VAL A 33 -13.78 -0.06 7.67
C VAL A 33 -15.05 -0.53 8.36
N LEU A 34 -16.02 -0.92 7.55
CA LEU A 34 -17.25 -1.54 8.03
C LEU A 34 -17.13 -3.06 7.89
N SER A 35 -17.30 -3.77 8.99
CA SER A 35 -17.40 -5.24 8.99
C SER A 35 -18.44 -5.72 9.99
N SER A 36 -19.12 -6.82 9.66
CA SER A 36 -20.01 -7.51 10.60
C SER A 36 -19.19 -8.31 11.62
N ASP A 37 -18.12 -8.96 11.14
CA ASP A 37 -17.27 -9.82 11.94
C ASP A 37 -15.80 -9.35 11.87
N PRO A 38 -15.07 -9.37 12.99
CA PRO A 38 -13.67 -8.98 13.03
C PRO A 38 -12.77 -9.93 12.22
N GLY A 39 -13.13 -11.21 12.10
CA GLY A 39 -12.37 -12.20 11.32
C GLY A 39 -12.27 -11.85 9.83
N ASN A 40 -13.30 -11.22 9.27
CA ASN A 40 -13.32 -10.81 7.85
C ASN A 40 -12.39 -9.63 7.54
N LEU A 41 -11.90 -8.91 8.56
CA LEU A 41 -10.94 -7.82 8.38
C LEU A 41 -9.52 -8.31 8.25
N ILE A 42 -9.21 -9.46 8.85
CA ILE A 42 -7.87 -10.06 8.84
C ILE A 42 -7.49 -10.36 7.39
N ASN A 43 -6.24 -10.07 7.02
CA ASN A 43 -5.70 -10.19 5.67
C ASN A 43 -6.26 -9.23 4.62
N ARG A 44 -7.14 -8.27 4.98
CA ARG A 44 -7.56 -7.23 4.04
C ARG A 44 -6.41 -6.27 3.76
N LYS A 45 -6.17 -6.01 2.47
CA LYS A 45 -5.17 -5.04 2.00
C LYS A 45 -5.82 -3.70 1.75
N ILE A 46 -5.17 -2.63 2.22
CA ILE A 46 -5.65 -1.26 2.11
C ILE A 46 -4.51 -0.42 1.58
N LYS A 47 -4.81 0.40 0.56
CA LYS A 47 -3.84 1.25 -0.11
C LYS A 47 -4.04 2.69 0.35
N TYR A 48 -2.97 3.34 0.76
CA TYR A 48 -2.91 4.76 1.07
C TYR A 48 -1.82 5.44 0.26
N SER A 49 -1.98 6.73 -0.02
CA SER A 49 -0.88 7.54 -0.54
C SER A 49 0.02 7.97 0.62
N ILE A 50 1.33 8.06 0.39
CA ILE A 50 2.27 8.59 1.38
C ILE A 50 1.94 10.04 1.78
N ARG A 51 1.26 10.77 0.87
CA ARG A 51 0.76 12.12 1.11
C ARG A 51 -0.16 12.16 2.33
N ASP A 52 -1.03 11.17 2.51
CA ASP A 52 -1.99 11.18 3.60
C ASP A 52 -1.33 10.86 4.95
N ILE A 53 -0.21 10.14 4.91
CA ILE A 53 0.58 9.76 6.08
C ILE A 53 1.44 10.94 6.54
N THR A 54 2.31 11.43 5.65
CA THR A 54 3.36 12.41 5.95
C THR A 54 2.91 13.87 5.72
N GLN A 55 1.75 14.08 5.10
CA GLN A 55 1.24 15.41 4.66
C GLN A 55 2.11 16.11 3.61
N ASP A 56 3.14 15.44 3.08
CA ASP A 56 3.94 15.93 1.96
C ASP A 56 3.19 15.73 0.64
N LYS A 57 2.89 16.85 -0.04
CA LYS A 57 2.16 16.85 -1.32
C LYS A 57 3.02 16.35 -2.48
N GLN A 58 4.35 16.50 -2.42
CA GLN A 58 5.22 16.17 -3.55
C GLN A 58 5.26 14.67 -3.84
N LYS A 59 5.14 13.85 -2.79
CA LYS A 59 5.28 12.40 -2.88
C LYS A 59 3.97 11.65 -3.15
N GLN A 60 2.92 12.33 -3.60
CA GLN A 60 1.59 11.71 -3.80
C GLN A 60 1.60 10.46 -4.70
N HIS A 61 2.53 10.38 -5.64
CA HIS A 61 2.71 9.26 -6.57
C HIS A 61 3.20 7.96 -5.90
N VAL A 62 3.58 8.00 -4.63
CA VAL A 62 4.01 6.82 -3.86
C VAL A 62 2.83 6.31 -3.04
N ASN A 63 2.43 5.07 -3.32
CA ASN A 63 1.37 4.37 -2.63
C ASN A 63 1.93 3.27 -1.74
N VAL A 64 1.43 3.22 -0.51
CA VAL A 64 1.76 2.21 0.49
C VAL A 64 0.56 1.32 0.70
N THR A 65 0.79 0.01 0.65
CA THR A 65 -0.21 -1.02 0.92
C THR A 65 0.05 -1.59 2.30
N PHE A 66 -0.99 -1.59 3.12
CA PHE A 66 -1.00 -2.15 4.46
C PHE A 66 -1.94 -3.35 4.50
N LYS A 67 -1.59 -4.33 5.33
CA LYS A 67 -2.39 -5.52 5.58
C LYS A 67 -2.87 -5.50 7.02
N ILE A 68 -4.15 -5.69 7.25
CA ILE A 68 -4.68 -5.84 8.62
C ILE A 68 -4.25 -7.21 9.17
N CYS A 69 -3.53 -7.19 10.28
CA CYS A 69 -3.06 -8.41 10.95
C CYS A 69 -3.98 -8.79 12.11
N GLU A 70 -4.31 -7.81 12.97
CA GLU A 70 -5.09 -8.04 14.18
C GLU A 70 -6.15 -6.96 14.37
N VAL A 71 -7.21 -7.31 15.09
CA VAL A 71 -8.26 -6.37 15.50
C VAL A 71 -8.36 -6.39 17.03
N LYS A 72 -8.03 -5.27 17.67
CA LYS A 72 -8.15 -5.06 19.12
C LYS A 72 -9.34 -4.15 19.40
N GLY A 73 -10.47 -4.73 19.81
CA GLY A 73 -11.73 -3.99 19.99
C GLY A 73 -12.18 -3.37 18.67
N ASP A 74 -12.24 -2.04 18.62
CA ASP A 74 -12.62 -1.28 17.41
C ASP A 74 -11.42 -0.83 16.56
N ARG A 75 -10.20 -1.23 16.94
CA ARG A 75 -8.95 -0.84 16.28
C ARG A 75 -8.39 -1.99 15.46
N ALA A 76 -8.22 -1.78 14.16
CA ALA A 76 -7.55 -2.72 13.26
C ALA A 76 -6.07 -2.35 13.14
N LEU A 77 -5.19 -3.19 13.68
CA LEU A 77 -3.74 -3.04 13.58
C LEU A 77 -3.27 -3.53 12.21
N THR A 78 -2.42 -2.73 11.59
CA THR A 78 -1.88 -3.06 10.27
C THR A 78 -0.39 -3.30 10.29
N VAL A 79 0.07 -4.05 9.29
CA VAL A 79 1.47 -4.31 8.97
C VAL A 79 1.75 -3.79 7.55
N PHE A 80 2.95 -3.29 7.33
CA PHE A 80 3.41 -2.88 6.00
C PHE A 80 3.53 -4.11 5.08
N ASP A 81 2.94 -4.04 3.88
CA ASP A 81 2.96 -5.14 2.91
C ASP A 81 3.78 -4.76 1.66
N THR A 82 3.47 -3.63 1.02
CA THR A 82 4.17 -3.24 -0.22
C THR A 82 4.17 -1.74 -0.44
N LEU A 83 5.28 -1.20 -0.92
CA LEU A 83 5.37 0.15 -1.47
C LEU A 83 5.39 0.09 -3.00
N LYS A 84 4.55 0.88 -3.66
CA LYS A 84 4.48 0.98 -5.12
C LYS A 84 4.44 2.42 -5.56
N VAL A 85 5.16 2.72 -6.63
CA VAL A 85 5.03 3.99 -7.34
C VAL A 85 3.94 3.86 -8.40
N ASP A 86 3.15 4.92 -8.58
CA ASP A 86 2.14 4.96 -9.62
C ASP A 86 2.73 4.84 -11.01
N ARG A 87 2.11 3.99 -11.84
CA ARG A 87 2.51 3.79 -13.23
C ARG A 87 2.54 5.10 -14.00
N LYS A 88 1.56 5.99 -13.78
CA LYS A 88 1.51 7.29 -14.44
C LYS A 88 2.77 8.12 -14.17
N TYR A 89 3.26 8.09 -12.94
CA TYR A 89 4.48 8.80 -12.57
C TYR A 89 5.72 8.17 -13.21
N LEU A 90 5.85 6.84 -13.14
CA LEU A 90 6.96 6.13 -13.80
C LEU A 90 7.00 6.41 -15.30
N MET A 91 5.86 6.29 -15.99
CA MET A 91 5.77 6.56 -17.42
C MET A 91 6.06 8.02 -17.77
N SER A 92 5.75 8.97 -16.89
CA SER A 92 6.11 10.38 -17.11
C SER A 92 7.61 10.65 -17.00
N ARG A 93 8.34 9.78 -16.30
CA ARG A 93 9.80 9.91 -16.15
C ARG A 93 10.55 9.24 -17.31
N ILE A 94 9.93 8.30 -18.00
CA ILE A 94 10.52 7.60 -19.14
C ILE A 94 10.33 8.47 -20.38
N VAL A 95 11.43 9.06 -20.86
CA VAL A 95 11.45 9.97 -22.01
C VAL A 95 12.25 9.34 -23.15
N PRO A 96 11.86 9.49 -24.43
CA PRO A 96 12.65 9.03 -25.57
C PRO A 96 14.05 9.68 -25.57
N GLY A 97 15.06 8.94 -26.04
CA GLY A 97 16.46 9.38 -26.04
C GLY A 97 17.24 9.08 -24.76
N HIS A 98 16.57 8.60 -23.72
CA HIS A 98 17.17 8.12 -22.48
C HIS A 98 17.14 6.59 -22.41
N THR A 99 18.04 6.01 -21.63
CA THR A 99 18.02 4.57 -21.34
C THR A 99 17.42 4.36 -19.96
N VAL A 100 16.47 3.42 -19.89
CA VAL A 100 15.90 2.94 -18.62
C VAL A 100 16.60 1.63 -18.27
N ILE A 101 17.04 1.52 -17.02
CA ILE A 101 17.61 0.30 -16.44
C ILE A 101 16.70 -0.12 -15.30
N ASP A 102 16.07 -1.29 -15.45
CA ASP A 102 15.22 -1.89 -14.42
C ASP A 102 16.00 -3.05 -13.77
N GLN A 103 16.35 -2.91 -12.50
CA GLN A 103 17.07 -3.93 -11.74
C GLN A 103 16.24 -4.39 -10.53
N PRO A 104 15.75 -5.63 -10.53
CA PRO A 104 15.12 -6.22 -9.36
C PRO A 104 16.18 -6.87 -8.45
N PHE A 105 16.26 -6.40 -7.22
CA PHE A 105 17.07 -6.99 -6.16
C PHE A 105 16.20 -7.72 -5.15
N ILE A 106 16.70 -8.84 -4.63
CA ILE A 106 16.11 -9.54 -3.49
C ILE A 106 17.02 -9.26 -2.29
N LEU A 107 16.52 -8.48 -1.33
CA LEU A 107 17.19 -8.16 -0.09
C LEU A 107 16.70 -9.13 1.00
N LYS A 108 17.63 -9.88 1.59
CA LYS A 108 17.35 -10.72 2.76
C LYS A 108 17.54 -9.86 4.02
N LEU A 109 16.47 -9.34 4.59
CA LEU A 109 16.53 -8.68 5.90
C LEU A 109 16.35 -9.73 6.99
N LYS A 110 16.84 -9.42 8.20
CA LYS A 110 16.66 -10.28 9.39
C LYS A 110 15.19 -10.61 9.67
N ASP A 111 14.30 -9.65 9.40
CA ASP A 111 12.88 -9.76 9.73
C ASP A 111 12.03 -10.32 8.58
N ALA A 112 12.44 -10.12 7.32
CA ALA A 112 11.72 -10.58 6.14
C ALA A 112 12.55 -10.45 4.85
N ASP A 113 12.30 -11.34 3.89
CA ASP A 113 12.80 -11.16 2.52
C ASP A 113 11.98 -10.09 1.79
N MET A 114 12.67 -9.10 1.21
CA MET A 114 12.05 -8.02 0.45
C MET A 114 12.57 -7.99 -0.98
N ARG A 115 11.66 -7.83 -1.94
CA ARG A 115 12.02 -7.57 -3.33
C ARG A 115 11.94 -6.07 -3.60
N VAL A 116 13.05 -5.49 -4.04
CA VAL A 116 13.17 -4.08 -4.41
C VAL A 116 13.38 -4.00 -5.91
N ALA A 117 12.51 -3.29 -6.61
CA ALA A 117 12.73 -2.93 -8.01
C ALA A 117 13.27 -1.49 -8.05
N VAL A 118 14.47 -1.34 -8.58
CA VAL A 118 15.11 -0.03 -8.79
C VAL A 118 15.05 0.28 -10.27
N ASN A 119 14.56 1.48 -10.59
CA ASN A 119 14.51 1.98 -11.95
C ASN A 119 15.45 3.18 -12.04
N VAL A 120 16.49 3.04 -12.86
CA VAL A 120 17.46 4.10 -13.12
C VAL A 120 17.18 4.68 -14.50
N LEU A 121 17.07 6.01 -14.55
CA LEU A 121 16.99 6.76 -15.80
C LEU A 121 18.30 7.50 -16.03
N THR A 122 18.94 7.26 -17.16
CA THR A 122 20.18 7.96 -17.54
C THR A 122 19.88 9.32 -18.16
N ALA A 123 20.85 10.24 -18.12
CA ALA A 123 20.70 11.58 -18.74
C ALA A 123 20.72 11.55 -20.27
N TYR A 124 21.31 10.52 -20.88
CA TYR A 124 21.41 10.32 -22.33
C TYR A 124 21.37 8.83 -22.65
N LYS A 125 21.24 8.49 -23.94
CA LYS A 125 21.31 7.11 -24.42
C LYS A 125 22.70 6.55 -24.18
N ILE A 126 22.81 5.57 -23.29
CA ILE A 126 24.08 4.90 -22.99
C ILE A 126 24.28 3.68 -23.90
N HIS A 127 25.54 3.30 -24.09
CA HIS A 127 25.90 2.09 -24.81
C HIS A 127 25.55 0.83 -24.00
N THR A 128 25.33 -0.30 -24.67
CA THR A 128 24.93 -1.57 -24.02
C THR A 128 25.96 -2.08 -23.01
N SER A 129 27.25 -1.79 -23.23
CA SER A 129 28.33 -2.15 -22.29
C SER A 129 28.21 -1.38 -20.97
N GLN A 130 28.03 -0.06 -21.03
CA GLN A 130 27.85 0.80 -19.86
C GLN A 130 26.57 0.46 -19.08
N LYS A 131 25.56 -0.09 -19.75
CA LYS A 131 24.34 -0.57 -19.12
C LYS A 131 24.56 -1.81 -18.25
N GLY A 132 25.57 -2.63 -18.56
CA GLY A 132 25.88 -3.83 -17.77
C GLY A 132 26.67 -3.53 -16.50
N ASP A 133 27.47 -2.46 -16.51
CA ASP A 133 28.26 -2.01 -15.36
C ASP A 133 27.44 -1.23 -14.32
N MET A 134 26.25 -0.75 -14.71
CA MET A 134 25.29 -0.03 -13.86
C MET A 134 24.18 -0.98 -13.39
#